data_AF-A0A1W5CS39-F1
#
_entry.id   AF-A0A1W5CS39-F1
#
_cell.length_a   1.000
_cell.length_b   1.000
_cell.length_c   1.000
_cell.angle_alpha   90.00
_cell.angle_beta   90.00
_cell.angle_gamma   90.00
#
_symmetry.space_group_name_H-M   'P 1'
#
loop_
_entity.id
_entity.type
_entity.pdbx_description
1 polymer ?
#
loop_
_entity_poly.entity_id
_entity_poly.type
_entity_poly.pdbx_seq_one_letter_code
_entity_poly.pdbx_strand_id
1 'polypeptide(L)'
;MDSSHTRRGAPCWFRLPHVGTIAINDAFMLESSIYILLKLHFRTHPAYLPLLELFHETSFQTEIGQQCDLLTAPEDHVNLDNFSMSKYQFIVTYKTAFYSFYLPVALALHYLSLATPSNLTQARNILLPLGEYFQIQDDYLDAYADPTTLGKIGTDIQDNKCSWLINQALQRATAEQRATLERCYGRKDAGLEKQVKEVYAQLELERVYKEYEEEKVGEIRKMIADVDESEGLKREVFESFLGKIYKRSK
;
A
#
# COMPACT_ATOMS: atom_id res chain seq x y z
N MET A 1 1.37 15.92 1.55
CA MET A 1 1.46 15.21 2.84
C MET A 1 2.88 14.73 3.04
N ASP A 2 3.39 13.78 2.26
CA ASP A 2 4.72 13.16 2.47
C ASP A 2 5.93 13.97 1.96
N SER A 3 5.78 15.26 1.67
CA SER A 3 6.88 16.13 1.20
C SER A 3 7.75 15.61 0.03
N SER A 4 7.28 14.64 -0.75
CA SER A 4 8.08 13.93 -1.75
C SER A 4 8.67 14.85 -2.84
N HIS A 5 9.82 14.44 -3.40
CA HIS A 5 10.52 15.20 -4.44
C HIS A 5 10.08 14.81 -5.86
N THR A 6 10.01 13.51 -6.15
CA THR A 6 9.71 12.97 -7.49
C THR A 6 8.61 11.91 -7.45
N ARG A 7 7.89 11.75 -8.56
CA ARG A 7 6.90 10.70 -8.79
C ARG A 7 6.91 10.34 -10.28
N ARG A 8 7.02 9.05 -10.62
CA ARG A 8 7.07 8.54 -12.01
C ARG A 8 8.15 9.21 -12.87
N GLY A 9 9.35 9.39 -12.29
CA GLY A 9 10.51 9.98 -13.01
C GLY A 9 10.46 11.49 -13.22
N ALA A 10 9.43 12.19 -12.72
CA ALA A 10 9.29 13.64 -12.82
C ALA A 10 9.11 14.29 -11.43
N PRO A 11 9.29 15.61 -11.29
CA PRO A 11 8.96 16.32 -10.04
C PRO A 11 7.50 16.10 -9.63
N CYS A 12 7.23 16.00 -8.33
CA CYS A 12 5.86 15.95 -7.83
C CYS A 12 5.06 17.20 -8.27
N TRP A 13 3.76 17.05 -8.51
CA TRP A 13 2.91 18.13 -9.05
C TRP A 13 3.03 19.45 -8.28
N PHE A 14 2.95 19.40 -6.94
CA PHE A 14 3.07 20.57 -6.07
C PHE A 14 4.46 21.24 -6.07
N ARG A 15 5.49 20.58 -6.62
CA ARG A 15 6.87 21.09 -6.72
C ARG A 15 7.10 21.90 -7.99
N LEU A 16 6.17 21.91 -8.94
CA LEU A 16 6.33 22.69 -10.17
C LEU A 16 6.26 24.20 -9.88
N PRO A 17 7.09 25.04 -10.54
CA PRO A 17 7.27 26.46 -10.20
C PRO A 17 5.99 27.31 -10.10
N HIS A 18 4.92 26.92 -10.80
CA HIS A 18 3.67 27.67 -10.87
C HIS A 18 2.47 26.97 -10.24
N VAL A 19 2.67 25.80 -9.62
CA VAL A 19 1.60 25.01 -9.01
C VAL A 19 1.55 25.25 -7.50
N GLY A 20 2.63 24.90 -6.78
CA GLY A 20 2.68 25.06 -5.33
C GLY A 20 1.49 24.41 -4.62
N THR A 21 0.85 25.14 -3.70
CA THR A 21 -0.28 24.66 -2.90
C THR A 21 -1.61 24.60 -3.66
N ILE A 22 -1.69 25.17 -4.87
CA ILE A 22 -2.88 25.02 -5.75
C ILE A 22 -3.13 23.53 -6.06
N ALA A 23 -2.08 22.71 -6.02
CA ALA A 23 -2.14 21.26 -6.11
C ALA A 23 -3.18 20.59 -5.18
N ILE A 24 -3.52 21.21 -4.05
CA ILE A 24 -4.57 20.70 -3.15
C ILE A 24 -5.93 20.74 -3.84
N ASN A 25 -6.28 21.87 -4.47
CA ASN A 25 -7.52 21.99 -5.22
C ASN A 25 -7.51 21.11 -6.47
N ASP A 26 -6.36 21.00 -7.15
CA ASP A 26 -6.22 20.12 -8.31
C ASP A 26 -6.52 18.66 -7.96
N ALA A 27 -6.16 18.20 -6.74
CA ALA A 27 -6.51 16.86 -6.27
C ALA A 27 -8.02 16.67 -6.13
N PHE A 28 -8.76 17.65 -5.61
CA PHE A 28 -10.23 17.60 -5.56
C PHE A 28 -10.87 17.59 -6.95
N MET A 29 -10.27 18.29 -7.91
CA MET A 29 -10.73 18.25 -9.30
C MET A 29 -10.52 16.87 -9.95
N LEU A 30 -9.40 16.21 -9.65
CA LEU A 30 -9.14 14.84 -10.11
C LEU A 30 -10.17 13.86 -9.53
N GLU A 31 -10.47 13.98 -8.23
CA GLU A 31 -11.50 13.15 -7.60
C GLU A 31 -12.89 13.44 -8.20
N SER A 32 -13.27 14.72 -8.31
CA SER A 32 -14.56 15.14 -8.89
C SER A 32 -14.76 14.62 -10.31
N SER A 33 -13.67 14.49 -11.08
CA SER A 33 -13.70 13.97 -12.44
C SER A 33 -14.16 12.50 -12.50
N ILE A 34 -13.89 11.70 -11.46
CA ILE A 34 -14.38 10.31 -11.36
C ILE A 34 -15.91 10.32 -11.44
N TYR A 35 -16.58 11.13 -10.63
CA TYR A 35 -18.04 11.17 -10.56
C TYR A 35 -18.68 11.80 -11.79
N ILE A 36 -18.00 12.76 -12.43
CA ILE A 36 -18.42 13.30 -13.74
C ILE A 36 -18.40 12.19 -14.80
N LEU A 37 -17.33 11.41 -14.87
CA LEU A 37 -17.20 10.30 -15.82
C LEU A 37 -18.22 9.18 -15.52
N LEU A 38 -18.42 8.83 -14.25
CA LEU A 38 -19.45 7.87 -13.85
C LEU A 38 -20.83 8.30 -14.32
N LYS A 39 -21.20 9.55 -14.08
CA LYS A 39 -22.49 10.09 -14.52
C LYS A 39 -22.59 10.14 -16.04
N LEU A 40 -21.54 10.55 -16.74
CA LEU A 40 -21.54 10.69 -18.19
C LEU A 40 -21.77 9.34 -18.89
N HIS A 41 -21.06 8.30 -18.43
CA HIS A 41 -21.01 7.02 -19.12
C HIS A 41 -21.97 5.97 -18.55
N PHE A 42 -22.28 6.03 -17.26
CA PHE A 42 -22.98 4.94 -16.57
C PHE A 42 -24.31 5.36 -15.94
N ARG A 43 -24.78 6.62 -16.03
CA ARG A 43 -26.03 7.05 -15.38
C ARG A 43 -27.28 6.20 -15.68
N THR A 44 -27.34 5.53 -16.82
CA THR A 44 -28.44 4.63 -17.21
C THR A 44 -28.12 3.15 -16.97
N HIS A 45 -26.89 2.82 -16.58
CA HIS A 45 -26.48 1.46 -16.29
C HIS A 45 -27.06 1.02 -14.95
N PRO A 46 -27.58 -0.22 -14.80
CA PRO A 46 -28.13 -0.70 -13.52
C PRO A 46 -27.15 -0.61 -12.35
N ALA A 47 -25.85 -0.75 -12.63
CA ALA A 47 -24.79 -0.64 -11.63
C ALA A 47 -24.39 0.80 -11.27
N TYR A 48 -24.99 1.86 -11.84
CA TYR A 48 -24.58 3.24 -11.59
C TYR A 48 -24.43 3.58 -10.10
N LEU A 49 -25.48 3.29 -9.32
CA LEU A 49 -25.50 3.59 -7.89
C LEU A 49 -24.48 2.73 -7.11
N PRO A 50 -24.41 1.39 -7.30
CA PRO A 50 -23.35 0.59 -6.69
C PRO A 50 -21.92 1.05 -7.03
N LEU A 51 -21.65 1.47 -8.27
CA LEU A 51 -20.33 1.98 -8.65
C LEU A 51 -20.02 3.29 -7.90
N LEU A 52 -21.00 4.20 -7.82
CA LEU A 52 -20.86 5.47 -7.10
C LEU A 52 -20.60 5.25 -5.61
N GLU A 53 -21.39 4.39 -4.96
CA GLU A 53 -21.23 4.04 -3.54
C GLU A 53 -19.87 3.40 -3.28
N LEU A 54 -19.43 2.48 -4.15
CA LEU A 54 -18.15 1.80 -4.01
C LEU A 54 -16.95 2.74 -4.12
N PHE A 55 -17.00 3.72 -5.03
CA PHE A 55 -15.97 4.76 -5.12
C PHE A 55 -15.92 5.61 -3.83
N HIS A 56 -17.06 6.10 -3.34
CA HIS A 56 -17.09 6.90 -2.12
C HIS A 56 -16.60 6.13 -0.89
N GLU A 57 -17.08 4.90 -0.70
CA GLU A 57 -16.66 4.03 0.40
C GLU A 57 -15.14 3.78 0.35
N THR A 58 -14.61 3.47 -0.84
CA THR A 58 -13.18 3.20 -1.00
C THR A 58 -12.33 4.45 -0.80
N SER A 59 -12.79 5.63 -1.25
CA SER A 59 -12.12 6.90 -0.97
C SER A 59 -12.03 7.14 0.53
N PHE A 60 -13.14 6.98 1.26
CA PHE A 60 -13.16 7.16 2.72
C PHE A 60 -12.26 6.16 3.45
N GLN A 61 -12.28 4.89 3.03
CA GLN A 61 -11.35 3.87 3.55
C GLN A 61 -9.88 4.29 3.34
N THR A 62 -9.56 4.78 2.14
CA THR A 62 -8.20 5.25 1.81
C THR A 62 -7.78 6.45 2.66
N GLU A 63 -8.69 7.40 2.86
CA GLU A 63 -8.47 8.58 3.70
C GLU A 63 -8.25 8.21 5.17
N ILE A 64 -9.02 7.26 5.72
CA ILE A 64 -8.81 6.74 7.08
C ILE A 64 -7.43 6.09 7.20
N GLY A 65 -7.04 5.26 6.22
CA GLY A 65 -5.72 4.64 6.18
C GLY A 65 -4.60 5.68 6.13
N GLN A 66 -4.76 6.71 5.30
CA GLN A 66 -3.83 7.83 5.19
C GLN A 66 -3.74 8.64 6.49
N GLN A 67 -4.86 8.90 7.16
CA GLN A 67 -4.87 9.60 8.43
C GLN A 67 -4.15 8.79 9.52
N CYS A 68 -4.37 7.46 9.55
CA CYS A 68 -3.66 6.58 10.46
C CYS A 68 -2.14 6.58 10.20
N ASP A 69 -1.72 6.58 8.93
CA ASP A 69 -0.30 6.69 8.54
C ASP A 69 0.34 7.96 9.11
N LEU A 70 -0.29 9.11 8.87
CA LEU A 70 0.22 10.41 9.32
C LEU A 70 0.28 10.55 10.85
N LEU A 71 -0.73 10.02 11.57
CA LEU A 71 -0.74 10.05 13.03
C LEU A 71 0.23 9.03 13.65
N THR A 72 0.54 7.94 12.94
CA THR A 72 1.47 6.92 13.43
C THR A 72 2.91 7.40 13.30
N ALA A 73 3.22 8.11 12.22
CA ALA A 73 4.57 8.46 11.78
C ALA A 73 4.74 9.97 11.51
N PRO A 74 4.53 10.87 12.49
CA PRO A 74 4.78 12.28 12.29
C PRO A 74 6.29 12.54 12.05
N GLU A 75 6.62 13.32 11.02
CA GLU A 75 8.03 13.60 10.64
C GLU A 75 8.77 14.44 11.70
N ASP A 76 8.05 15.25 12.48
CA ASP A 76 8.61 16.16 13.48
C ASP A 76 8.79 15.52 14.87
N HIS A 77 8.24 14.33 15.09
CA HIS A 77 8.32 13.62 16.37
C HIS A 77 8.48 12.10 16.20
N VAL A 78 9.72 11.62 16.25
CA VAL A 78 10.02 10.18 16.16
C VAL A 78 9.72 9.48 17.49
N ASN A 79 8.78 8.53 17.45
CA ASN A 79 8.44 7.67 18.57
C ASN A 79 8.17 6.24 18.09
N LEU A 80 9.17 5.36 18.24
CA LEU A 80 9.06 3.96 17.80
C LEU A 80 8.11 3.13 18.67
N ASP A 81 7.79 3.56 19.90
CA ASP A 81 6.76 2.90 20.72
C ASP A 81 5.35 3.07 20.13
N ASN A 82 5.17 4.04 19.24
CA ASN A 82 3.92 4.23 18.54
C ASN A 82 3.73 3.21 17.40
N PHE A 83 4.79 2.52 16.97
CA PHE A 83 4.73 1.55 15.88
C PHE A 83 4.26 0.19 16.40
N SER A 84 3.37 -0.44 15.64
CA SER A 84 2.93 -1.81 15.88
C SER A 84 2.50 -2.46 14.58
N MET A 85 2.62 -3.79 14.50
CA MET A 85 2.11 -4.54 13.36
C MET A 85 0.60 -4.37 13.18
N SER A 86 -0.16 -4.17 14.25
CA SER A 86 -1.60 -3.90 14.16
C SER A 86 -1.92 -2.58 13.46
N LYS A 87 -1.18 -1.50 13.77
CA LYS A 87 -1.33 -0.22 13.08
C LYS A 87 -0.83 -0.34 11.64
N TYR A 88 0.29 -1.01 11.43
CA TYR A 88 0.81 -1.27 10.08
C TYR A 88 -0.24 -1.98 9.21
N GLN A 89 -0.79 -3.09 9.67
CA GLN A 89 -1.82 -3.85 8.94
C GLN A 89 -3.06 -2.99 8.66
N PHE A 90 -3.49 -2.18 9.63
CA PHE A 90 -4.59 -1.24 9.42
C PHE A 90 -4.25 -0.22 8.32
N ILE A 91 -3.09 0.43 8.41
CA ILE A 91 -2.63 1.41 7.40
C ILE A 91 -2.61 0.75 6.03
N VAL A 92 -1.93 -0.38 5.87
CA VAL A 92 -1.80 -1.06 4.58
C VAL A 92 -3.15 -1.49 3.99
N THR A 93 -4.02 -2.07 4.82
CA THR A 93 -5.35 -2.52 4.37
C THR A 93 -6.17 -1.36 3.83
N TYR A 94 -6.23 -0.27 4.59
CA TYR A 94 -7.10 0.86 4.29
C TYR A 94 -6.48 1.82 3.27
N LYS A 95 -5.20 2.18 3.42
CA LYS A 95 -4.48 3.12 2.55
C LYS A 95 -4.16 2.52 1.18
N THR A 96 -3.96 1.20 1.07
CA THR A 96 -3.47 0.57 -0.16
C THR A 96 -4.40 -0.52 -0.69
N ALA A 97 -4.78 -1.50 0.13
CA ALA A 97 -5.39 -2.74 -0.37
C ALA A 97 -6.78 -2.52 -1.00
N PHE A 98 -7.65 -1.71 -0.37
CA PHE A 98 -9.00 -1.49 -0.89
C PHE A 98 -9.00 -0.85 -2.28
N TYR A 99 -8.32 0.29 -2.47
CA TYR A 99 -8.38 1.00 -3.76
C TYR A 99 -7.52 0.35 -4.85
N SER A 100 -6.39 -0.27 -4.49
CA SER A 100 -5.44 -0.82 -5.47
C SER A 100 -5.84 -2.21 -5.96
N PHE A 101 -6.50 -3.00 -5.10
CA PHE A 101 -6.78 -4.41 -5.38
C PHE A 101 -8.27 -4.72 -5.39
N TYR A 102 -9.00 -4.42 -4.30
CA TYR A 102 -10.41 -4.78 -4.21
C TYR A 102 -11.30 -3.98 -5.16
N LEU A 103 -11.18 -2.64 -5.17
CA LEU A 103 -11.98 -1.73 -5.97
C LEU A 103 -12.04 -2.09 -7.47
N PRO A 104 -10.92 -2.29 -8.20
CA PRO A 104 -10.98 -2.58 -9.63
C PRO A 104 -11.74 -3.88 -9.95
N VAL A 105 -11.62 -4.91 -9.12
CA VAL A 105 -12.35 -6.18 -9.31
C VAL A 105 -13.82 -6.03 -8.94
N ALA A 106 -14.12 -5.37 -7.81
CA ALA A 106 -15.49 -5.13 -7.39
C ALA A 106 -16.28 -4.25 -8.39
N LEU A 107 -15.64 -3.22 -8.96
CA LEU A 107 -16.24 -2.42 -10.05
C LEU A 107 -16.60 -3.29 -11.26
N ALA A 108 -15.71 -4.20 -11.67
CA ALA A 108 -15.97 -5.12 -12.78
C ALA A 108 -17.12 -6.10 -12.45
N LEU A 109 -17.17 -6.64 -11.24
CA LEU A 109 -18.27 -7.50 -10.79
C LEU A 109 -19.61 -6.75 -10.81
N HIS A 110 -19.65 -5.50 -10.35
CA HIS A 110 -20.87 -4.69 -10.40
C HIS A 110 -21.28 -4.40 -11.84
N TYR A 111 -20.33 -4.02 -12.70
CA TYR A 111 -20.58 -3.74 -14.12
C TYR A 111 -21.15 -4.96 -14.85
N LEU A 112 -20.59 -6.16 -14.60
CA LEU A 112 -21.03 -7.41 -15.23
C LEU A 112 -22.27 -8.04 -14.58
N SER A 113 -22.87 -7.40 -13.57
CA SER A 113 -23.97 -7.96 -12.77
C SER A 113 -23.61 -9.30 -12.10
N LEU A 114 -22.35 -9.45 -11.70
CA LEU A 114 -21.79 -10.62 -10.99
C LEU A 114 -21.44 -10.31 -9.52
N ALA A 115 -21.81 -9.13 -9.01
CA ALA A 115 -21.52 -8.69 -7.64
C ALA A 115 -22.46 -9.33 -6.60
N THR A 116 -22.50 -10.66 -6.56
CA THR A 116 -23.20 -11.39 -5.49
C THR A 116 -22.46 -11.23 -4.15
N PRO A 117 -23.15 -11.39 -2.99
CA PRO A 117 -22.47 -11.35 -1.69
C PRO A 117 -21.32 -12.36 -1.58
N SER A 118 -21.47 -13.54 -2.19
CA SER A 118 -20.44 -14.58 -2.22
C SER A 118 -19.22 -14.11 -3.01
N ASN A 119 -19.42 -13.65 -4.26
CA ASN A 119 -18.33 -13.18 -5.12
C ASN A 119 -17.58 -12.00 -4.51
N LEU A 120 -18.29 -11.01 -3.97
CA LEU A 120 -17.67 -9.84 -3.33
C LEU A 120 -16.87 -10.24 -2.08
N THR A 121 -17.38 -11.17 -1.26
CA THR A 121 -16.69 -11.65 -0.06
C THR A 121 -15.43 -12.44 -0.44
N GLN A 122 -15.53 -13.36 -1.39
CA GLN A 122 -14.39 -14.16 -1.85
C GLN A 122 -13.32 -13.28 -2.51
N ALA A 123 -13.73 -12.33 -3.35
CA ALA A 123 -12.83 -11.35 -3.93
C ALA A 123 -12.12 -10.51 -2.86
N ARG A 124 -12.84 -10.02 -1.84
CA ARG A 124 -12.25 -9.26 -0.73
C ARG A 124 -11.23 -10.10 0.06
N ASN A 125 -11.58 -11.33 0.39
CA ASN A 125 -10.72 -12.23 1.17
C ASN A 125 -9.41 -12.58 0.46
N ILE A 126 -9.38 -12.52 -0.87
CA ILE A 126 -8.16 -12.73 -1.66
C ILE A 126 -7.40 -11.41 -1.88
N LEU A 127 -8.12 -10.35 -2.25
CA LEU A 127 -7.51 -9.10 -2.71
C LEU A 127 -6.94 -8.25 -1.57
N LEU A 128 -7.50 -8.33 -0.36
CA LEU A 128 -6.93 -7.61 0.80
C LEU A 128 -5.58 -8.19 1.24
N PRO A 129 -5.40 -9.51 1.47
CA PRO A 129 -4.08 -10.08 1.75
C PRO A 129 -3.08 -9.89 0.61
N LEU A 130 -3.57 -9.90 -0.64
CA LEU A 130 -2.74 -9.65 -1.81
C LEU A 130 -2.25 -8.19 -1.85
N GLY A 131 -3.08 -7.23 -1.44
CA GLY A 131 -2.68 -5.84 -1.23
C GLY A 131 -1.75 -5.63 -0.05
N GLU A 132 -1.92 -6.40 1.03
CA GLU A 132 -0.99 -6.41 2.16
C GLU A 132 0.41 -6.86 1.73
N TYR A 133 0.49 -7.98 1.02
CA TYR A 133 1.74 -8.48 0.44
C TYR A 133 2.39 -7.43 -0.48
N PHE A 134 1.61 -6.80 -1.36
CA PHE A 134 2.12 -5.77 -2.27
C PHE A 134 2.80 -4.60 -1.54
N GLN A 135 2.21 -4.13 -0.45
CA GLN A 135 2.78 -3.02 0.33
C GLN A 135 3.99 -3.46 1.14
N ILE A 136 3.98 -4.65 1.75
CA ILE A 136 5.15 -5.19 2.45
C ILE A 136 6.33 -5.36 1.49
N GLN A 137 6.05 -5.79 0.26
CA GLN A 137 7.05 -5.81 -0.81
C GLN A 137 7.53 -4.41 -1.20
N ASP A 138 6.65 -3.39 -1.24
CA ASP A 138 7.06 -2.00 -1.49
C ASP A 138 8.03 -1.50 -0.41
N ASP A 139 7.71 -1.72 0.87
CA ASP A 139 8.55 -1.36 2.01
C ASP A 139 9.90 -2.10 1.99
N TYR A 140 9.90 -3.38 1.61
CA TYR A 140 11.12 -4.16 1.42
C TYR A 140 11.99 -3.57 0.30
N LEU A 141 11.38 -3.31 -0.87
CA LEU A 141 12.10 -2.74 -2.00
C LEU A 141 12.59 -1.31 -1.69
N ASP A 142 11.86 -0.52 -0.89
CA ASP A 142 12.28 0.83 -0.47
C ASP A 142 13.62 0.81 0.28
N ALA A 143 13.85 -0.21 1.12
CA ALA A 143 15.10 -0.34 1.87
C ALA A 143 16.22 -1.09 1.11
N TYR A 144 15.88 -2.07 0.27
CA TYR A 144 16.85 -3.01 -0.30
C TYR A 144 17.09 -2.88 -1.81
N ALA A 145 16.17 -2.29 -2.58
CA ALA A 145 16.32 -2.19 -4.03
C ALA A 145 17.25 -1.05 -4.44
N ASP A 146 17.93 -1.22 -5.57
CA ASP A 146 18.67 -0.13 -6.20
C ASP A 146 17.69 0.97 -6.68
N PRO A 147 17.96 2.27 -6.42
CA PRO A 147 17.08 3.37 -6.83
C PRO A 147 16.76 3.41 -8.33
N THR A 148 17.66 2.94 -9.19
CA THR A 148 17.43 2.86 -10.65
C THR A 148 16.41 1.78 -11.01
N THR A 149 16.36 0.71 -10.22
CA THR A 149 15.39 -0.38 -10.36
C THR A 149 14.03 0.06 -9.84
N LEU A 150 14.01 0.69 -8.65
CA LEU A 150 12.78 1.15 -7.99
C LEU A 150 12.13 2.38 -8.68
N GLY A 151 12.92 3.18 -9.42
CA GLY A 151 12.45 4.40 -10.10
C GLY A 151 12.13 5.56 -9.15
N LYS A 152 12.39 5.39 -7.85
CA LYS A 152 12.43 6.40 -6.79
C LYS A 152 13.60 6.09 -5.86
N ILE A 153 14.05 7.11 -5.12
CA ILE A 153 14.92 6.90 -3.95
C ILE A 153 14.01 6.44 -2.82
N GLY A 154 14.39 5.36 -2.12
CA GLY A 154 13.67 4.93 -0.92
C GLY A 154 13.85 5.92 0.22
N THR A 155 12.76 6.29 0.88
CA THR A 155 12.75 7.35 1.90
C THR A 155 12.11 6.91 3.22
N ASP A 156 11.59 5.68 3.33
CA ASP A 156 10.79 5.26 4.48
C ASP A 156 11.51 5.44 5.83
N ILE A 157 12.80 5.11 5.87
CA ILE A 157 13.63 5.27 7.08
C ILE A 157 13.78 6.74 7.45
N GLN A 158 13.99 7.62 6.48
CA GLN A 158 14.24 9.04 6.70
C GLN A 158 12.94 9.79 7.04
N ASP A 159 11.83 9.36 6.46
CA ASP A 159 10.48 9.92 6.61
C ASP A 159 9.74 9.38 7.84
N ASN A 160 10.43 8.62 8.71
CA ASN A 160 9.88 8.05 9.94
C ASN A 160 8.68 7.12 9.68
N LYS A 161 8.62 6.43 8.52
CA LYS A 161 7.46 5.61 8.17
C LYS A 161 7.35 4.39 9.09
N CYS A 162 6.11 4.05 9.46
CA CYS A 162 5.80 2.81 10.16
C CYS A 162 5.83 1.65 9.15
N SER A 163 6.99 1.35 8.57
CA SER A 163 7.15 0.29 7.56
C SER A 163 7.13 -1.12 8.17
N TRP A 164 6.94 -2.14 7.34
CA TRP A 164 7.06 -3.53 7.78
C TRP A 164 8.43 -3.82 8.41
N LEU A 165 9.52 -3.32 7.80
CA LEU A 165 10.88 -3.61 8.24
C LEU A 165 11.17 -3.08 9.65
N ILE A 166 10.77 -1.84 9.98
CA ILE A 166 10.99 -1.31 11.33
C ILE A 166 10.18 -2.08 12.37
N ASN A 167 8.94 -2.46 12.06
CA ASN A 167 8.12 -3.28 12.97
C ASN A 167 8.75 -4.65 13.20
N GLN A 168 9.28 -5.29 12.16
CA GLN A 168 9.98 -6.57 12.29
C GLN A 168 11.28 -6.45 13.07
N ALA A 169 12.02 -5.34 12.88
CA ALA A 169 13.23 -5.05 13.62
C ALA A 169 12.94 -4.87 15.11
N LEU A 170 11.93 -4.06 15.47
CA LEU A 170 11.56 -3.78 16.86
C LEU A 170 11.14 -5.03 17.63
N GLN A 171 10.56 -6.03 16.97
CA GLN A 171 10.20 -7.32 17.57
C GLN A 171 11.40 -8.24 17.85
N ARG A 172 12.52 -8.03 17.16
CA ARG A 172 13.68 -8.94 17.16
C ARG A 172 14.94 -8.32 17.77
N ALA A 173 14.98 -6.99 17.87
CA ALA A 173 16.15 -6.24 18.30
C ALA A 173 16.52 -6.53 19.76
N THR A 174 17.82 -6.63 20.03
CA THR A 174 18.34 -6.49 21.40
C THR A 174 18.17 -5.06 21.92
N ALA A 175 18.44 -4.83 23.20
CA ALA A 175 18.37 -3.49 23.79
C ALA A 175 19.31 -2.50 23.08
N GLU A 176 20.51 -2.95 22.69
CA GLU A 176 21.52 -2.13 22.00
C GLU A 176 21.10 -1.81 20.56
N GLN A 177 20.55 -2.80 19.84
CA GLN A 177 20.02 -2.61 18.51
C GLN A 177 18.81 -1.66 18.52
N ARG A 178 17.91 -1.82 19.50
CA ARG A 178 16.77 -0.92 19.68
C ARG A 178 17.21 0.51 19.98
N ALA A 179 18.16 0.72 20.89
CA ALA A 179 18.71 2.05 21.15
C ALA A 179 19.34 2.69 19.90
N THR A 180 19.94 1.87 19.03
CA THR A 180 20.45 2.34 17.73
C THR A 180 19.31 2.77 16.80
N LEU A 181 18.24 1.97 16.70
CA LEU A 181 17.05 2.32 15.90
C LEU A 181 16.40 3.61 16.41
N GLU A 182 16.19 3.76 17.71
CA GLU A 182 15.59 4.96 18.33
C GLU A 182 16.41 6.23 18.05
N ARG A 183 17.75 6.11 18.04
CA ARG A 183 18.65 7.22 17.73
C ARG A 183 18.66 7.60 16.25
N CYS A 184 18.59 6.59 15.36
CA CYS A 184 18.90 6.77 13.94
C CYS A 184 17.67 6.87 13.02
N TYR A 185 16.53 6.26 13.38
CA TYR A 185 15.34 6.22 12.54
C TYR A 185 14.65 7.59 12.44
N GLY A 186 14.03 7.89 11.30
CA GLY A 186 13.34 9.16 11.06
C GLY A 186 14.28 10.36 11.13
N ARG A 187 15.49 10.22 10.58
CA ARG A 187 16.48 11.29 10.48
C ARG A 187 16.86 11.48 9.03
N LYS A 188 16.84 12.73 8.56
CA LYS A 188 17.26 13.12 7.20
C LYS A 188 18.79 13.15 7.07
N ASP A 189 19.43 12.06 7.45
CA ASP A 189 20.89 11.86 7.48
C ASP A 189 21.24 10.46 6.95
N ALA A 190 22.03 10.42 5.87
CA ALA A 190 22.38 9.17 5.20
C ALA A 190 23.28 8.25 6.05
N GLY A 191 24.08 8.80 6.97
CA GLY A 191 24.92 8.03 7.89
C GLY A 191 24.10 7.34 8.98
N LEU A 192 23.03 7.99 9.45
CA LEU A 192 22.07 7.38 10.38
C LEU A 192 21.19 6.34 9.69
N GLU A 193 20.73 6.62 8.47
CA GLU A 193 20.02 5.64 7.65
C GLU A 193 20.85 4.36 7.43
N LYS A 194 22.16 4.53 7.14
CA LYS A 194 23.08 3.40 7.00
C LYS A 194 23.16 2.55 8.27
N GLN A 195 23.19 3.16 9.46
CA GLN A 195 23.18 2.43 10.73
C GLN A 195 21.88 1.65 10.95
N VAL A 196 20.73 2.19 10.52
CA VAL A 196 19.45 1.45 10.53
C VAL A 196 19.55 0.23 9.62
N LYS A 197 20.06 0.40 8.39
CA LYS A 197 20.23 -0.70 7.43
C LYS A 197 21.22 -1.76 7.93
N GLU A 198 22.26 -1.38 8.67
CA GLU A 198 23.18 -2.30 9.34
C GLU A 198 22.47 -3.14 10.42
N VAL A 199 21.59 -2.53 11.22
CA VAL A 199 20.75 -3.29 12.18
C VAL A 199 19.81 -4.25 11.44
N TYR A 200 19.18 -3.82 10.35
CA TYR A 200 18.33 -4.69 9.53
C TYR A 200 19.10 -5.90 8.97
N ALA A 201 20.36 -5.69 8.55
CA ALA A 201 21.23 -6.77 8.08
C ALA A 201 21.60 -7.74 9.21
N GLN A 202 21.95 -7.24 10.40
CA GLN A 202 22.26 -8.07 11.58
C GLN A 202 21.06 -8.92 12.02
N LEU A 203 19.85 -8.40 11.86
CA LEU A 203 18.59 -9.10 12.17
C LEU A 203 18.11 -10.01 11.03
N GLU A 204 18.89 -10.13 9.94
CA GLU A 204 18.58 -10.93 8.76
C GLU A 204 17.20 -10.64 8.15
N LEU A 205 16.74 -9.38 8.16
CA LEU A 205 15.38 -9.05 7.75
C LEU A 205 15.09 -9.36 6.28
N GLU A 206 16.10 -9.43 5.42
CA GLU A 206 15.96 -9.92 4.04
C GLU A 206 15.53 -11.40 4.02
N ARG A 207 16.11 -12.25 4.88
CA ARG A 207 15.70 -13.66 5.01
C ARG A 207 14.28 -13.74 5.56
N VAL A 208 13.97 -12.96 6.60
CA VAL A 208 12.62 -12.89 7.18
C VAL A 208 11.57 -12.49 6.15
N TYR A 209 11.88 -11.52 5.27
CA TYR A 209 10.98 -11.13 4.18
C TYR A 209 10.78 -12.26 3.18
N LYS A 210 11.85 -12.95 2.75
CA LYS A 210 11.75 -14.06 1.78
C LYS A 210 10.90 -15.21 2.32
N GLU A 211 11.05 -15.56 3.59
CA GLU A 211 10.22 -16.57 4.26
C GLU A 211 8.75 -16.14 4.31
N TYR A 212 8.48 -14.90 4.70
CA TYR A 212 7.13 -14.32 4.67
C TYR A 212 6.51 -14.34 3.26
N GLU A 213 7.28 -13.95 2.24
CA GLU A 213 6.81 -13.92 0.85
C GLU A 213 6.40 -15.32 0.37
N GLU A 214 7.21 -16.34 0.63
CA GLU A 214 6.88 -17.71 0.24
C GLU A 214 5.63 -18.24 0.95
N GLU A 215 5.51 -18.01 2.26
CA GLU A 215 4.34 -18.39 3.05
C GLU A 215 3.07 -17.69 2.54
N LYS A 216 3.11 -16.35 2.46
CA LYS A 216 1.95 -15.54 2.09
C LYS A 216 1.47 -15.83 0.66
N VAL A 217 2.40 -15.97 -0.28
CA VAL A 217 2.05 -16.33 -1.67
C VAL A 217 1.49 -17.75 -1.74
N GLY A 218 1.99 -18.67 -0.93
CA GLY A 218 1.43 -20.01 -0.78
C GLY A 218 -0.02 -20.00 -0.30
N GLU A 219 -0.33 -19.19 0.71
CA GLU A 219 -1.70 -18.99 1.21
C GLU A 219 -2.61 -18.39 0.14
N ILE A 220 -2.17 -17.31 -0.53
CA ILE A 220 -2.93 -16.65 -1.58
C ILE A 220 -3.23 -17.61 -2.73
N ARG A 221 -2.26 -18.43 -3.15
CA ARG A 221 -2.48 -19.45 -4.20
C ARG A 221 -3.54 -20.46 -3.81
N LYS A 222 -3.59 -20.89 -2.55
CA LYS A 222 -4.65 -21.77 -2.04
C LYS A 222 -6.01 -21.08 -2.11
N MET A 223 -6.11 -19.84 -1.62
CA MET A 223 -7.35 -19.06 -1.69
C MET A 223 -7.84 -18.86 -3.14
N ILE A 224 -6.92 -18.64 -4.10
CA ILE A 224 -7.24 -18.54 -5.52
C ILE A 224 -7.72 -19.89 -6.09
N ALA A 225 -7.06 -21.00 -5.71
CA ALA A 225 -7.45 -22.33 -6.15
C ALA A 225 -8.84 -22.75 -5.65
N ASP A 226 -9.25 -22.22 -4.49
CA ASP A 226 -10.56 -22.45 -3.87
C ASP A 226 -11.66 -21.48 -4.34
N VAL A 227 -11.38 -20.62 -5.34
CA VAL A 227 -12.38 -19.72 -5.93
C VAL A 227 -13.54 -20.53 -6.52
N ASP A 228 -14.76 -20.18 -6.11
CA ASP A 228 -16.00 -20.73 -6.63
C ASP A 228 -16.41 -19.94 -7.88
N GLU A 229 -16.33 -20.58 -9.03
CA GLU A 229 -16.66 -19.96 -10.32
C GLU A 229 -18.13 -20.15 -10.74
N SER A 230 -18.95 -20.79 -9.90
CA SER A 230 -20.35 -21.11 -10.22
C SER A 230 -21.22 -19.86 -10.42
N GLU A 231 -20.90 -18.76 -9.73
CA GLU A 231 -21.55 -17.46 -9.85
C GLU A 231 -20.81 -16.49 -10.78
N GLY A 232 -19.92 -17.00 -11.64
CA GLY A 232 -19.26 -16.23 -12.70
C GLY A 232 -17.98 -15.50 -12.28
N LEU A 233 -17.59 -15.52 -11.00
CA LEU A 233 -16.24 -15.11 -10.58
C LEU A 233 -15.19 -16.01 -11.26
N LYS A 234 -14.04 -15.42 -11.63
CA LYS A 234 -12.98 -16.13 -12.34
C LYS A 234 -11.67 -16.08 -11.59
N ARG A 235 -11.08 -17.26 -11.33
CA ARG A 235 -9.78 -17.39 -10.66
C ARG A 235 -8.66 -16.68 -11.41
N GLU A 236 -8.74 -16.68 -12.74
CA GLU A 236 -7.79 -16.05 -13.64
C GLU A 236 -7.60 -14.55 -13.33
N VAL A 237 -8.64 -13.87 -12.84
CA VAL A 237 -8.53 -12.47 -12.40
C VAL A 237 -7.48 -12.36 -11.29
N PHE A 238 -7.59 -13.18 -10.26
CA PHE A 238 -6.66 -13.14 -9.12
C PHE A 238 -5.27 -13.66 -9.49
N GLU A 239 -5.18 -14.67 -10.37
CA GLU A 239 -3.90 -15.15 -10.91
C GLU A 239 -3.17 -14.05 -11.68
N SER A 240 -3.90 -13.25 -12.47
CA SER A 240 -3.35 -12.10 -13.19
C SER A 240 -2.82 -11.02 -12.25
N PHE A 241 -3.55 -10.72 -11.17
CA PHE A 241 -3.07 -9.81 -10.13
C PHE A 241 -1.81 -10.35 -9.46
N LEU A 242 -1.82 -11.62 -9.01
CA LEU A 242 -0.68 -12.25 -8.35
C LEU A 242 0.54 -12.30 -9.27
N GLY A 243 0.36 -12.63 -10.55
CA GLY A 243 1.43 -12.71 -11.54
C GLY A 243 2.10 -11.37 -11.84
N LYS A 244 1.39 -10.24 -11.67
CA LYS A 244 1.94 -8.89 -11.81
C LYS A 244 2.75 -8.43 -10.60
N ILE A 245 2.49 -8.99 -9.42
CA ILE A 245 3.11 -8.53 -8.17
C ILE A 245 4.19 -9.50 -7.65
N TYR A 246 4.04 -10.79 -7.89
CA TYR A 246 4.94 -11.78 -7.33
C TYR A 246 6.33 -11.62 -7.91
N LYS A 247 7.32 -11.42 -7.02
CA LYS A 247 8.72 -11.12 -7.39
C LYS A 247 8.85 -9.95 -8.38
N ARG A 248 7.95 -8.97 -8.30
CA ARG A 248 8.08 -7.77 -9.13
C ARG A 248 9.40 -7.06 -8.79
N SER A 249 10.07 -6.59 -9.82
CA SER A 249 11.23 -5.71 -9.69
C SER A 249 10.86 -4.22 -9.72
N LYS A 250 9.57 -3.90 -9.93
CA LYS A 250 8.96 -2.56 -10.02
C LYS A 250 7.52 -2.61 -9.56
#